data_AF-A0A2K3LKH2-F1
#
_entry.id   AF-A0A2K3LKH2-F1
#
_cell.length_a   1.000
_cell.length_b   1.000
_cell.length_c   1.000
_cell.angle_alpha   90.00
_cell.angle_beta   90.00
_cell.angle_gamma   90.00
#
_symmetry.space_group_name_H-M   'P 1'
#
loop_
_entity.id
_entity.type
_entity.pdbx_description
1 polymer ?
#
loop_
_entity_poly.entity_id
_entity_poly.type
_entity_poly.pdbx_seq_one_letter_code
_entity_poly.pdbx_strand_id
1 'polypeptide(L)'
;MRVNVGILWVCIVLFMAIEAMGIPRGTASMGQLSENNKIIKKNRTRSRSRPIDYKFKLPIEPNSWPEGNGFGDRSIIDLGDLHLELVTTFSKVWGVYEGGPDDQGASVYEPTGMSYGFSVLGSYSQPNNKPLFGYFLAAKDITLGTTKTPTLKPPVDYTLVADTSSIS
;
A
#
# COMPACT_ATOMS: atom_id res chain seq x y z
N MET A 1 24.01 -25.64 28.61
CA MET A 1 24.29 -24.72 27.49
C MET A 1 25.76 -24.88 27.11
N ARG A 2 26.09 -25.56 26.02
CA ARG A 2 27.48 -25.76 25.57
C ARG A 2 27.88 -24.51 24.78
N VAL A 3 28.54 -23.57 25.43
CA VAL A 3 29.19 -22.46 24.70
C VAL A 3 30.24 -23.07 23.79
N ASN A 4 30.11 -22.79 22.49
CA ASN A 4 31.01 -23.32 21.49
C ASN A 4 32.36 -22.64 21.68
N VAL A 5 33.37 -23.38 22.17
CA VAL A 5 34.69 -22.87 22.56
C VAL A 5 35.36 -22.08 21.42
N GLY A 6 35.05 -22.41 20.16
CA GLY A 6 35.51 -21.66 18.99
C GLY A 6 34.99 -20.21 18.93
N ILE A 7 33.74 -19.95 19.33
CA ILE A 7 33.15 -18.60 19.35
C ILE A 7 33.79 -17.74 20.46
N LEU A 8 34.08 -18.34 21.61
CA LEU A 8 34.75 -17.62 22.71
C LEU A 8 36.15 -17.16 22.30
N TRP A 9 36.87 -17.97 21.52
CA TRP A 9 38.22 -17.64 21.05
C TRP A 9 38.22 -16.52 20.01
N VAL A 10 37.23 -16.49 19.11
CA VAL A 10 37.05 -15.40 18.14
C VAL A 10 36.76 -14.07 18.86
N CYS A 11 35.93 -14.06 19.90
CA CYS A 11 35.63 -12.84 20.66
C CYS A 11 36.86 -12.29 21.39
N ILE A 12 37.71 -13.16 21.96
CA ILE A 12 38.93 -12.74 22.66
C ILE A 12 39.95 -12.15 21.68
N VAL A 13 40.16 -12.77 20.52
CA VAL A 13 41.09 -12.27 19.50
C VAL A 13 40.60 -10.92 18.93
N LEU A 14 39.29 -10.76 18.72
CA LEU A 14 38.72 -9.48 18.28
C LEU A 14 38.90 -8.37 19.34
N PHE A 15 38.72 -8.70 20.62
CA PHE A 15 38.92 -7.73 21.72
C PHE A 15 40.38 -7.27 21.82
N MET A 16 41.33 -8.21 21.71
CA MET A 16 42.77 -7.90 21.75
C MET A 16 43.21 -7.08 20.51
N ALA A 17 42.61 -7.33 19.35
CA ALA A 17 42.88 -6.55 18.14
C ALA A 17 42.39 -5.09 18.26
N ILE A 18 41.26 -4.87 18.95
CA ILE A 18 40.71 -3.54 19.20
C ILE A 18 41.59 -2.74 20.17
N GLU A 19 42.30 -3.39 21.10
CA GLU A 19 43.24 -2.69 22.00
C GLU A 19 44.61 -2.41 21.34
N ALA A 20 45.06 -3.25 20.39
CA ALA A 20 46.31 -3.06 19.66
C ALA A 20 46.22 -1.98 18.57
N MET A 21 45.04 -1.79 17.98
CA MET A 21 44.71 -0.64 17.14
C MET A 21 44.32 0.49 18.09
N GLY A 22 45.24 1.40 18.44
CA GLY A 22 44.99 2.50 19.37
C GLY A 22 43.87 3.46 18.96
N ILE A 23 42.61 3.01 19.00
CA ILE A 23 41.42 3.84 18.87
C ILE A 23 41.36 4.64 20.17
N PRO A 24 41.47 5.97 20.11
CA PRO A 24 41.32 6.77 21.30
C PRO A 24 39.94 6.46 21.89
N ARG A 25 39.93 5.99 23.15
CA ARG A 25 38.74 5.99 23.99
C ARG A 25 38.34 7.46 24.11
N GLY A 26 37.48 7.91 23.19
CA GLY A 26 36.87 9.22 23.22
C GLY A 26 36.05 9.32 24.49
N THR A 27 36.68 9.79 25.55
CA THR A 27 36.01 10.41 26.68
C THR A 27 35.46 11.74 26.15
N ALA A 28 34.31 11.67 25.46
CA ALA A 28 33.51 12.85 25.27
C ALA A 28 33.01 13.25 26.65
N SER A 29 33.73 14.20 27.27
CA SER A 29 33.26 14.93 28.43
C SER A 29 31.89 15.51 28.09
N MET A 30 30.86 14.98 28.76
CA MET A 30 29.50 15.49 28.69
C MET A 30 29.50 16.84 29.39
N GLY A 31 29.84 17.88 28.63
CA GLY A 31 29.67 19.26 29.05
C GLY A 31 28.23 19.43 29.51
N GLN A 32 28.07 19.85 30.77
CA GLN A 32 26.81 20.29 31.34
C GLN A 32 26.32 21.51 30.55
N LEU A 33 25.59 21.27 29.46
CA LEU A 33 24.77 22.29 28.83
C LEU A 33 23.46 22.33 29.62
N SER A 34 23.39 23.29 30.53
CA SER A 34 22.17 23.64 31.26
C SER A 34 20.98 23.75 30.31
N GLU A 35 19.97 22.91 30.59
CA GLU A 35 18.70 22.84 29.89
C GLU A 35 17.90 24.14 30.04
N ASN A 36 18.10 25.08 29.12
CA ASN A 36 17.12 26.15 28.87
C ASN A 36 15.97 25.61 27.99
N ASN A 37 15.24 24.61 28.52
CA ASN A 37 14.12 23.90 27.88
C ASN A 37 12.82 24.73 27.76
N LYS A 38 12.89 26.05 27.54
CA LYS A 38 11.69 26.91 27.44
C LYS A 38 11.57 27.80 26.21
N ILE A 39 12.58 27.90 25.33
CA ILE A 39 12.53 28.89 24.23
C ILE A 39 12.41 28.26 22.82
N ILE A 40 12.67 26.96 22.65
CA ILE A 40 12.43 26.24 21.37
C ILE A 40 11.23 25.30 21.50
N LYS A 41 10.08 25.83 21.92
CA LYS A 41 8.76 25.20 21.74
C LYS A 41 7.88 26.07 20.86
N LYS A 42 8.43 26.50 19.72
CA LYS A 42 7.63 27.15 18.68
C LYS A 42 8.26 26.94 17.33
N ASN A 43 8.03 25.77 16.75
CA ASN A 43 7.67 25.71 15.34
C ASN A 43 6.75 24.55 15.08
N ARG A 44 5.60 24.91 14.50
CA ARG A 44 4.49 24.05 14.18
C ARG A 44 4.94 23.02 13.15
N THR A 45 5.04 21.76 13.54
CA THR A 45 4.54 20.71 12.67
C THR A 45 3.14 20.39 13.16
N ARG A 46 2.15 21.12 12.61
CA ARG A 46 0.87 20.43 12.36
C ARG A 46 1.30 19.23 11.53
N SER A 47 1.31 18.04 12.13
CA SER A 47 1.16 16.82 11.35
C SER A 47 -0.08 17.08 10.53
N ARG A 48 0.13 17.40 9.25
CA ARG A 48 -0.96 17.55 8.30
C ARG A 48 -1.32 16.10 8.02
N SER A 49 -2.13 15.54 8.94
CA SER A 49 -2.68 14.20 8.81
C SER A 49 -3.18 14.08 7.38
N ARG A 50 -2.66 13.10 6.64
CA ARG A 50 -3.00 12.93 5.24
C ARG A 50 -4.49 12.60 5.17
N PRO A 51 -5.19 12.92 4.07
CA PRO A 51 -6.59 12.56 3.91
C PRO A 51 -6.87 11.04 4.08
N ILE A 52 -5.84 10.21 3.97
CA ILE A 52 -5.92 8.75 4.09
C ILE A 52 -5.85 8.29 5.57
N ASP A 53 -5.46 9.18 6.49
CA ASP A 53 -5.36 8.87 7.92
C ASP A 53 -6.73 8.93 8.64
N TYR A 54 -7.75 9.53 8.02
CA TYR A 54 -9.11 9.50 8.55
C TYR A 54 -9.89 8.32 7.95
N LYS A 55 -10.50 7.50 8.81
CA LYS A 55 -11.62 6.65 8.38
C LYS A 55 -12.82 7.57 8.18
N PHE A 56 -13.33 7.64 6.94
CA PHE A 56 -14.57 8.37 6.66
C PHE A 56 -15.67 7.85 7.57
N LYS A 57 -16.27 8.75 8.34
CA LYS A 57 -17.48 8.49 9.12
C LYS A 57 -18.55 9.39 8.54
N LEU A 58 -19.72 8.82 8.25
CA LEU A 58 -20.88 9.61 7.86
C LEU A 58 -21.19 10.61 9.00
N PRO A 59 -21.51 11.88 8.68
CA PRO A 59 -21.80 12.90 9.69
C PRO A 59 -23.07 12.59 10.51
N ILE A 60 -23.85 11.59 10.10
CA ILE A 60 -25.11 11.15 10.71
C ILE A 60 -25.09 9.62 10.74
N GLU A 61 -25.56 9.00 11.83
CA GLU A 61 -25.81 7.55 11.86
C GLU A 61 -26.76 7.22 10.70
N PRO A 62 -26.44 6.25 9.83
CA PRO A 62 -27.26 5.99 8.65
C PRO A 62 -28.67 5.68 9.13
N ASN A 63 -29.58 6.65 8.93
CA ASN A 63 -31.01 6.40 8.96
C ASN A 63 -31.23 5.25 7.98
N SER A 64 -32.01 4.25 8.37
CA SER A 64 -32.31 3.09 7.54
C SER A 64 -32.58 3.58 6.12
N TRP A 65 -31.63 3.33 5.21
CA TRP A 65 -31.84 3.65 3.81
C TRP A 65 -33.15 2.95 3.41
N PRO A 66 -34.03 3.60 2.63
CA PRO A 66 -35.19 2.88 2.11
C PRO A 66 -34.68 1.60 1.49
N GLU A 67 -35.38 0.47 1.71
CA GLU A 67 -35.05 -0.79 1.05
C GLU A 67 -35.07 -0.51 -0.46
N GLY A 68 -33.87 -0.28 -1.00
CA GLY A 68 -33.67 -0.13 -2.42
C GLY A 68 -33.94 -1.49 -3.04
N ASN A 69 -34.38 -1.50 -4.29
CA ASN A 69 -34.47 -2.74 -5.06
C ASN A 69 -33.07 -3.24 -5.50
N GLY A 70 -32.03 -2.91 -4.71
CA GLY A 70 -30.66 -3.25 -4.97
C GLY A 70 -29.97 -2.43 -6.03
N PHE A 71 -29.34 -1.32 -5.65
CA PHE A 71 -28.26 -0.79 -6.50
C PHE A 71 -27.06 -1.73 -6.37
N GLY A 72 -27.00 -2.76 -7.22
CA GLY A 72 -26.00 -3.83 -7.17
C GLY A 72 -26.47 -5.19 -6.67
N ASP A 73 -27.77 -5.41 -6.40
CA ASP A 73 -28.28 -6.75 -6.01
C ASP A 73 -28.29 -7.73 -7.20
N ARG A 74 -28.43 -7.20 -8.42
CA ARG A 74 -27.90 -7.87 -9.61
C ARG A 74 -26.40 -7.57 -9.60
N SER A 75 -25.56 -8.60 -9.57
CA SER A 75 -24.10 -8.50 -9.77
C SER A 75 -23.68 -7.66 -11.00
N ILE A 76 -24.62 -7.37 -11.89
CA ILE A 76 -24.47 -6.57 -13.10
C ILE A 76 -25.24 -5.25 -12.99
N ILE A 77 -24.54 -4.14 -13.19
CA ILE A 77 -25.08 -2.80 -13.35
C ILE A 77 -25.24 -2.52 -14.85
N ASP A 78 -26.46 -2.23 -15.28
CA ASP A 78 -26.77 -1.92 -16.68
C ASP A 78 -26.68 -0.39 -16.90
N LEU A 79 -25.72 0.04 -17.73
CA LEU A 79 -25.54 1.43 -18.18
C LEU A 79 -25.98 1.63 -19.64
N GLY A 80 -26.85 0.75 -20.16
CA GLY A 80 -27.32 0.72 -21.54
C GLY A 80 -26.47 -0.21 -22.41
N ASP A 81 -25.67 0.37 -23.31
CA ASP A 81 -24.80 -0.40 -24.21
C ASP A 81 -23.53 -0.95 -23.52
N LEU A 82 -23.44 -0.78 -22.19
CA LEU A 82 -22.34 -1.21 -21.34
C LEU A 82 -22.88 -1.82 -20.05
N HIS A 83 -22.52 -3.07 -19.78
CA HIS A 83 -22.76 -3.71 -18.49
C HIS A 83 -21.52 -3.63 -17.62
N LEU A 84 -21.68 -3.42 -16.32
CA LEU A 84 -20.60 -3.46 -15.33
C LEU A 84 -20.82 -4.59 -14.34
N GLU A 85 -19.76 -5.27 -13.93
CA GLU A 85 -19.77 -6.28 -12.87
C GLU A 85 -18.89 -5.80 -11.71
N LEU A 86 -19.43 -5.85 -10.49
CA LEU A 86 -18.66 -5.61 -9.28
C LEU A 86 -17.97 -6.91 -8.85
N VAL A 87 -16.65 -6.94 -8.90
CA VAL A 87 -15.85 -8.13 -8.61
C VAL A 87 -15.21 -7.96 -7.24
N THR A 88 -15.57 -8.84 -6.31
CA THR A 88 -15.10 -8.81 -4.91
C THR A 88 -13.93 -9.74 -4.65
N THR A 89 -13.59 -10.61 -5.61
CA THR A 89 -12.50 -11.57 -5.54
C THR A 89 -11.32 -11.07 -6.36
N PHE A 90 -10.13 -11.07 -5.77
CA PHE A 90 -8.93 -10.56 -6.41
C PHE A 90 -7.66 -11.16 -5.78
N SER A 91 -6.58 -11.16 -6.54
CA SER A 91 -5.27 -11.64 -6.09
C SER A 91 -4.20 -10.59 -6.29
N LYS A 92 -3.19 -10.62 -5.43
CA LYS A 92 -2.00 -9.77 -5.56
C LYS A 92 -1.19 -10.21 -6.78
N VAL A 93 -0.81 -9.26 -7.63
CA VAL A 93 0.02 -9.51 -8.82
C VAL A 93 1.41 -8.90 -8.71
N TRP A 94 1.58 -7.90 -7.85
CA TRP A 94 2.86 -7.22 -7.67
C TRP A 94 2.94 -6.51 -6.31
N GLY A 95 4.15 -6.25 -5.83
CA GLY A 95 4.39 -5.43 -4.64
C GLY A 95 5.85 -5.03 -4.45
N VAL A 96 6.07 -4.02 -3.61
CA VAL A 96 7.39 -3.49 -3.22
C VAL A 96 7.49 -3.25 -1.73
N TYR A 97 8.72 -3.28 -1.19
CA TYR A 97 9.06 -3.02 0.22
C TYR A 97 8.24 -3.83 1.22
N GLU A 98 7.96 -5.09 0.88
CA GLU A 98 7.16 -6.00 1.70
C GLU A 98 7.91 -6.44 2.96
N GLY A 99 7.23 -6.42 4.10
CA GLY A 99 7.77 -6.94 5.36
C GLY A 99 8.87 -6.07 5.99
N GLY A 100 9.13 -4.87 5.46
CA GLY A 100 10.01 -3.87 6.09
C GLY A 100 9.41 -3.27 7.36
N PRO A 101 10.13 -2.35 8.04
CA PRO A 101 9.59 -1.64 9.21
C PRO A 101 8.23 -1.00 8.89
N ASP A 102 7.21 -1.35 9.67
CA ASP A 102 5.81 -0.94 9.49
C ASP A 102 5.18 -1.27 8.13
N ASP A 103 5.77 -2.16 7.33
CA ASP A 103 5.28 -2.61 6.02
C ASP A 103 4.80 -1.45 5.12
N GLN A 104 5.61 -0.38 5.04
CA GLN A 104 5.25 0.86 4.34
C GLN A 104 5.28 0.76 2.80
N GLY A 105 5.39 -0.45 2.26
CA GLY A 105 5.32 -0.72 0.84
C GLY A 105 3.92 -0.58 0.24
N ALA A 106 3.79 -0.99 -1.02
CA ALA A 106 2.52 -1.02 -1.73
C ALA A 106 2.39 -2.31 -2.54
N SER A 107 1.15 -2.77 -2.70
CA SER A 107 0.78 -3.95 -3.47
C SER A 107 -0.24 -3.59 -4.53
N VAL A 108 -0.15 -4.25 -5.69
CA VAL A 108 -1.10 -4.15 -6.79
C VAL A 108 -1.84 -5.49 -6.91
N TYR A 109 -3.12 -5.40 -7.20
CA TYR A 109 -4.07 -6.51 -7.26
C TYR A 109 -4.79 -6.50 -8.60
N GLU A 110 -5.21 -7.69 -9.03
CA GLU A 110 -6.07 -7.91 -10.19
C GLU A 110 -7.28 -8.77 -9.82
N PRO A 111 -8.42 -8.58 -10.50
CA PRO A 111 -9.64 -9.33 -10.20
C PRO A 111 -9.50 -10.80 -10.60
N THR A 112 -10.12 -11.67 -9.81
CA THR A 112 -10.23 -13.10 -10.07
C THR A 112 -11.71 -13.49 -10.08
N GLY A 113 -12.08 -14.53 -10.84
CA GLY A 113 -13.45 -15.05 -10.83
C GLY A 113 -14.51 -14.16 -11.52
N MET A 114 -14.11 -13.34 -12.49
CA MET A 114 -15.04 -12.52 -13.28
C MET A 114 -15.92 -13.37 -14.21
N SER A 115 -17.11 -12.85 -14.53
CA SER A 115 -18.01 -13.48 -15.48
C SER A 115 -17.49 -13.43 -16.91
N TYR A 116 -17.85 -14.44 -17.71
CA TYR A 116 -17.39 -14.52 -19.10
C TYR A 116 -17.83 -13.32 -19.96
N GLY A 117 -16.87 -12.76 -20.70
CA GLY A 117 -17.06 -11.62 -21.60
C GLY A 117 -16.95 -10.25 -20.92
N PHE A 118 -16.66 -10.19 -19.63
CA PHE A 118 -16.28 -8.95 -18.96
C PHE A 118 -14.77 -8.69 -19.11
N SER A 119 -14.41 -7.41 -19.20
CA SER A 119 -13.05 -6.90 -19.35
C SER A 119 -12.69 -6.00 -18.16
N VAL A 120 -11.47 -6.11 -17.64
CA VAL A 120 -10.99 -5.29 -16.53
C VAL A 120 -10.76 -3.85 -16.98
N LEU A 121 -11.25 -2.88 -16.22
CA LEU A 121 -11.03 -1.45 -16.52
C LEU A 121 -9.76 -0.87 -15.89
N GLY A 122 -9.17 -1.56 -14.91
CA GLY A 122 -7.90 -1.18 -14.29
C GLY A 122 -7.53 -2.07 -13.10
N SER A 123 -6.31 -1.88 -12.61
CA SER A 123 -5.78 -2.58 -11.43
C SER A 123 -6.04 -1.78 -10.14
N TYR A 124 -6.12 -2.47 -9.01
CA TYR A 124 -6.25 -1.83 -7.69
C TYR A 124 -4.92 -1.87 -6.96
N SER A 125 -4.55 -0.78 -6.28
CA SER A 125 -3.32 -0.72 -5.49
C SER A 125 -3.60 -0.15 -4.10
N GLN A 126 -2.94 -0.69 -3.09
CA GLN A 126 -3.02 -0.16 -1.72
C GLN A 126 -1.68 -0.29 -0.97
N PRO A 127 -1.45 0.53 0.08
CA PRO A 127 -0.33 0.34 0.99
C PRO A 127 -0.43 -1.01 1.71
N ASN A 128 0.70 -1.68 1.94
CA ASN A 128 0.72 -3.00 2.57
C ASN A 128 0.31 -2.94 4.05
N ASN A 129 0.62 -1.83 4.72
CA ASN A 129 0.26 -1.58 6.12
C ASN A 129 -1.22 -1.22 6.37
N LYS A 130 -2.10 -1.44 5.39
CA LYS A 130 -3.54 -1.28 5.52
C LYS A 130 -4.24 -2.63 5.33
N PRO A 131 -5.30 -2.91 6.12
CA PRO A 131 -6.15 -4.08 5.87
C PRO A 131 -6.64 -4.07 4.42
N LEU A 132 -6.69 -5.23 3.78
CA LEU A 132 -7.16 -5.35 2.39
C LEU A 132 -8.61 -4.88 2.29
N PHE A 133 -8.86 -3.92 1.41
CA PHE A 133 -10.19 -3.41 1.10
C PHE A 133 -10.25 -3.06 -0.39
N GLY A 134 -11.44 -3.07 -0.98
CA GLY A 134 -11.64 -2.67 -2.37
C GLY A 134 -12.49 -3.64 -3.17
N TYR A 135 -12.89 -3.17 -4.34
CA TYR A 135 -13.65 -3.92 -5.32
C TYR A 135 -13.14 -3.54 -6.71
N PHE A 136 -13.24 -4.45 -7.65
CA PHE A 136 -12.94 -4.17 -9.05
C PHE A 136 -14.22 -3.95 -9.82
N LEU A 137 -14.14 -3.11 -10.84
CA LEU A 137 -15.19 -2.91 -11.81
C LEU A 137 -14.75 -3.51 -13.13
N ALA A 138 -15.45 -4.54 -13.57
CA ALA A 138 -15.28 -5.11 -14.90
C ALA A 138 -16.41 -4.63 -15.80
N ALA A 139 -16.16 -4.52 -17.10
CA ALA A 139 -17.13 -4.01 -18.05
C ALA A 139 -17.29 -4.94 -19.25
N LYS A 140 -18.51 -5.03 -19.75
CA LYS A 140 -18.87 -5.83 -20.92
C LYS A 140 -19.61 -4.95 -21.92
N ASP A 141 -19.11 -4.96 -23.15
CA ASP A 141 -19.75 -4.28 -24.26
C ASP A 141 -20.92 -5.11 -24.77
N ILE A 142 -22.10 -4.50 -24.83
CA ILE A 142 -23.35 -5.15 -25.27
C ILE A 142 -23.62 -4.88 -26.76
N THR A 143 -22.83 -4.03 -27.41
CA THR A 143 -22.97 -3.70 -28.83
C THR A 143 -22.38 -4.74 -29.77
N LEU A 144 -21.63 -5.73 -29.26
CA LEU A 144 -21.06 -6.83 -30.04
C LEU A 144 -22.16 -7.56 -30.85
N GLY A 145 -22.02 -7.54 -32.17
CA GLY A 145 -23.00 -8.14 -33.09
C GLY A 145 -24.14 -7.21 -33.52
N THR A 146 -24.12 -5.94 -33.10
CA THR A 146 -25.06 -4.90 -33.55
C THR A 146 -24.41 -3.95 -34.57
N THR A 147 -25.20 -3.05 -35.16
CA THR A 147 -24.70 -1.97 -36.04
C THR A 147 -24.17 -0.76 -35.26
N LYS A 148 -24.24 -0.78 -33.92
CA LYS A 148 -23.77 0.31 -33.07
C LYS A 148 -22.24 0.31 -32.97
N THR A 149 -21.69 1.47 -32.65
CA THR A 149 -20.26 1.62 -32.37
C THR A 149 -19.91 0.91 -31.05
N PRO A 150 -18.80 0.13 -31.00
CA PRO A 150 -18.32 -0.49 -29.76
C PRO A 150 -18.11 0.51 -28.63
N THR A 151 -18.61 0.18 -27.45
CA THR A 151 -18.49 0.98 -26.22
C THR A 151 -17.20 0.66 -25.48
N LEU A 152 -16.61 -0.53 -25.69
CA LEU A 152 -15.28 -0.88 -25.18
C LEU A 152 -14.33 -1.22 -26.32
N LYS A 153 -13.08 -0.80 -26.18
CA LYS A 153 -11.98 -1.21 -27.06
C LYS A 153 -10.77 -1.59 -26.23
N PRO A 154 -10.03 -2.64 -26.64
CA PRO A 154 -8.77 -2.95 -25.99
C PRO A 154 -7.78 -1.78 -26.17
N PRO A 155 -6.92 -1.52 -25.18
CA PRO A 155 -5.83 -0.57 -25.33
C PRO A 155 -4.91 -1.00 -26.48
N VAL A 156 -4.42 -0.02 -27.25
CA VAL A 156 -3.52 -0.27 -28.38
C VAL A 156 -2.09 -0.50 -27.90
N ASP A 157 -1.66 0.25 -26.88
CA ASP A 157 -0.32 0.19 -26.31
C ASP A 157 -0.32 0.76 -24.88
N TYR A 158 0.79 0.59 -24.17
CA TYR A 158 1.03 1.13 -22.83
C TYR A 158 2.31 1.98 -22.80
N THR A 159 2.25 3.14 -22.16
CA THR A 159 3.42 3.97 -21.89
C THR A 159 3.84 3.83 -20.44
N LEU A 160 5.12 3.52 -20.19
CA LEU A 160 5.67 3.46 -18.85
C LEU A 160 5.64 4.85 -18.21
N VAL A 161 4.91 5.00 -17.10
CA VAL A 161 4.82 6.26 -16.35
C VAL A 161 5.93 6.37 -15.30
N ALA A 162 6.27 5.26 -14.64
CA ALA A 162 7.29 5.23 -13.60
C ALA A 162 7.85 3.81 -13.41
N ASP A 163 9.11 3.72 -13.00
CA ASP A 163 9.77 2.49 -12.56
C ASP A 163 10.16 2.61 -11.08
N THR A 164 9.80 1.62 -10.29
CA THR A 164 10.13 1.53 -8.86
C THR A 164 11.61 1.34 -8.58
N SER A 165 12.41 0.90 -9.57
CA SER A 165 13.88 0.85 -9.45
C SER A 165 14.51 2.24 -9.19
N SER A 166 13.80 3.31 -9.56
CA SER A 166 14.24 4.70 -9.38
C SER A 166 13.88 5.31 -8.02
N ILE A 167 13.12 4.62 -7.17
CA ILE A 167 12.62 5.11 -5.87
C ILE A 167 13.50 4.59 -4.70
N SER A 168 14.81 4.48 -4.93
CA SER A 168 15.78 4.00 -3.92
C SER A 168 15.96 4.96 -2.75
#